data_AF-A0A955NKA1-F1
#
_entry.id   AF-A0A955NKA1-F1
#
_cell.length_a   1.000
_cell.length_b   1.000
_cell.length_c   1.000
_cell.angle_alpha   90.00
_cell.angle_beta   90.00
_cell.angle_gamma   90.00
#
_symmetry.space_group_name_H-M   'P 1'
#
loop_
_entity.id
_entity.type
_entity.pdbx_description
1 polymer ?
#
loop_
_entity_poly.entity_id
_entity_poly.type
_entity_poly.pdbx_seq_one_letter_code
_entity_poly.pdbx_strand_id
1 'polypeptide(L)'
;MDVRLIKRIIKLVEESNVHELEVEEGELRISVRKQGHVAHVSYADLPAHGSHLPQPMPTAPSPGIATAQNESPAAKGEEAPPAAEEGVLIPSPMVGTFYRSPSPEASAFVQVGSHVEEDSVVCILEAMKVMNEIKAGVSGKIIEILVENGNPVEFGQPLFRVKP
;
A
#
# COMPACT_ATOMS: atom_id res chain seq x y z
N MET A 1 -29.12 -2.71 29.01
CA MET A 1 -27.91 -3.54 29.23
C MET A 1 -27.77 -4.11 30.66
N ASP A 2 -27.53 -5.43 30.80
CA ASP A 2 -27.28 -6.16 32.08
C ASP A 2 -25.76 -6.24 32.39
N VAL A 3 -25.36 -6.03 33.65
CA VAL A 3 -23.95 -6.10 34.12
C VAL A 3 -23.30 -7.46 33.84
N ARG A 4 -24.09 -8.54 33.78
CA ARG A 4 -23.62 -9.89 33.42
C ARG A 4 -23.16 -9.97 31.97
N LEU A 5 -23.80 -9.23 31.07
CA LEU A 5 -23.43 -9.17 29.65
C LEU A 5 -22.08 -8.47 29.47
N ILE A 6 -21.86 -7.35 30.19
CA ILE A 6 -20.61 -6.58 30.15
C ILE A 6 -19.43 -7.46 30.59
N LYS A 7 -19.57 -8.20 31.70
CA LYS A 7 -18.53 -9.14 32.16
C LYS A 7 -18.22 -10.23 31.14
N ARG A 8 -19.24 -10.73 30.44
CA ARG A 8 -19.07 -11.75 29.39
C ARG A 8 -18.33 -11.17 28.19
N ILE A 9 -18.66 -9.94 27.79
CA ILE A 9 -17.99 -9.22 26.72
C ILE A 9 -16.50 -9.00 27.02
N ILE A 10 -16.18 -8.49 28.22
CA ILE A 10 -14.78 -8.29 28.66
C ILE A 10 -14.01 -9.61 28.59
N LYS A 11 -14.58 -10.69 29.11
CA LYS A 11 -13.95 -12.02 29.09
C LYS A 11 -13.74 -12.54 27.65
N LEU A 12 -14.69 -12.30 26.75
CA LEU A 12 -14.57 -12.67 25.34
C LEU A 12 -13.45 -11.88 24.64
N VAL A 13 -13.33 -10.59 24.92
CA VAL A 13 -12.27 -9.73 24.37
C VAL A 13 -10.89 -10.14 24.92
N GLU A 14 -10.82 -10.58 26.17
CA GLU A 14 -9.60 -11.09 26.78
C GLU A 14 -9.13 -12.41 26.15
N GLU A 15 -10.06 -13.36 25.97
CA GLU A 15 -9.82 -14.70 25.38
C GLU A 15 -9.68 -14.68 23.85
N SER A 16 -10.07 -13.60 23.17
CA SER A 16 -9.96 -13.44 21.73
C SER A 16 -8.79 -12.53 21.32
N ASN A 17 -8.51 -12.53 20.02
CA ASN A 17 -7.52 -11.62 19.41
C ASN A 17 -8.13 -10.25 19.04
N VAL A 18 -9.29 -9.91 19.63
CA VAL A 18 -9.98 -8.65 19.39
C VAL A 18 -9.28 -7.55 20.20
N HIS A 19 -8.79 -6.51 19.51
CA HIS A 19 -8.11 -5.37 20.15
C HIS A 19 -9.08 -4.28 20.60
N GLU A 20 -10.23 -4.15 19.94
CA GLU A 20 -11.27 -3.18 20.27
C GLU A 20 -12.65 -3.75 19.94
N LEU A 21 -13.61 -3.54 20.83
CA LEU A 21 -15.02 -3.87 20.62
C LEU A 21 -15.89 -2.69 21.05
N GLU A 22 -16.81 -2.29 20.17
CA GLU A 22 -17.81 -1.27 20.44
C GLU A 22 -19.22 -1.84 20.31
N VAL A 23 -20.08 -1.56 21.27
CA VAL A 23 -21.48 -2.03 21.30
C VAL A 23 -22.40 -0.85 21.58
N GLU A 24 -23.41 -0.67 20.71
CA GLU A 24 -24.45 0.34 20.83
C GLU A 24 -25.83 -0.31 21.06
N GLU A 25 -26.54 0.11 22.11
CA GLU A 25 -27.93 -0.29 22.40
C GLU A 25 -28.75 0.97 22.71
N GLY A 26 -29.53 1.46 21.73
CA GLY A 26 -30.27 2.71 21.85
C GLY A 26 -29.34 3.92 21.98
N GLU A 27 -29.39 4.63 23.12
CA GLU A 27 -28.50 5.76 23.43
C GLU A 27 -27.21 5.34 24.17
N LEU A 28 -27.05 4.06 24.49
CA LEU A 28 -25.94 3.55 25.30
C LEU A 28 -24.81 3.01 24.41
N ARG A 29 -23.61 3.58 24.52
CA ARG A 29 -22.39 3.13 23.82
C ARG A 29 -21.33 2.62 24.80
N ILE A 30 -20.78 1.44 24.53
CA ILE A 30 -19.71 0.81 25.34
C ILE A 30 -18.53 0.49 24.42
N SER A 31 -17.33 0.97 24.77
CA SER A 31 -16.06 0.66 24.08
C SER A 31 -15.12 -0.09 25.03
N VAL A 32 -14.62 -1.24 24.58
CA VAL A 32 -13.66 -2.09 25.31
C VAL A 32 -12.39 -2.22 24.47
N ARG A 33 -11.23 -1.83 25.02
CA ARG A 33 -9.93 -1.88 24.32
C ARG A 33 -8.91 -2.70 25.10
N LYS A 34 -8.17 -3.56 24.40
CA LYS A 34 -7.07 -4.36 24.94
C LYS A 34 -5.78 -3.55 24.79
N GLN A 35 -5.16 -3.15 25.91
CA GLN A 35 -3.94 -2.34 25.88
C GLN A 35 -2.76 -3.17 25.36
N GLY A 36 -2.29 -2.86 24.15
CA GLY A 36 -1.08 -3.44 23.59
C GLY A 36 0.17 -2.81 24.22
N HIS A 37 1.14 -3.64 24.60
CA HIS A 37 2.48 -3.18 24.94
C HIS A 37 3.18 -2.70 23.68
N VAL A 38 3.32 -1.38 23.52
CA VAL A 38 4.25 -0.81 22.54
C VAL A 38 5.63 -0.79 23.19
N ALA A 39 6.50 -1.71 22.79
CA ALA A 39 7.91 -1.66 23.18
C ALA A 39 8.55 -0.47 22.48
N HIS A 40 8.80 0.62 23.22
CA HIS A 40 9.66 1.71 22.77
C HIS A 40 11.09 1.17 22.61
N VAL A 41 11.50 0.85 21.39
CA VAL A 41 12.92 0.64 21.08
C VAL A 41 13.52 2.00 20.76
N SER A 42 14.18 2.58 21.77
CA SER A 42 15.02 3.76 21.62
C SER A 42 16.36 3.30 21.05
N TYR A 43 16.61 3.60 19.77
CA TYR A 43 17.94 3.44 19.19
C TYR A 43 18.78 4.68 19.54
N ALA A 44 19.67 4.51 20.51
CA ALA A 44 20.77 5.41 20.78
C ALA A 44 21.94 5.11 19.84
N ASP A 45 22.53 6.19 19.33
CA ASP A 45 23.95 6.42 19.01
C ASP A 45 24.70 5.40 18.13
N LEU A 46 25.08 5.86 16.92
CA LEU A 46 26.20 5.30 16.16
C LEU A 46 27.11 6.44 15.66
N PRO A 47 28.45 6.28 15.70
CA PRO A 47 29.40 7.37 15.59
C PRO A 47 29.64 7.82 14.14
N ALA A 48 29.78 9.14 13.96
CA ALA A 48 30.20 9.77 12.72
C ALA A 48 31.65 9.43 12.37
N HIS A 49 31.85 8.66 11.29
CA HIS A 49 33.15 8.44 10.68
C HIS A 49 33.20 9.09 9.28
N GLY A 50 34.21 9.92 9.06
CA GLY A 50 34.89 9.97 7.76
C GLY A 50 34.66 11.18 6.86
N SER A 51 34.98 12.38 7.36
CA SER A 51 35.20 13.57 6.53
C SER A 51 36.33 13.35 5.53
N HIS A 52 36.02 13.30 4.24
CA HIS A 52 37.01 13.49 3.16
C HIS A 52 36.38 14.34 2.05
N LEU A 53 36.73 15.63 2.04
CA LEU A 53 36.43 16.54 0.93
C LEU A 53 37.56 16.42 -0.10
N PRO A 54 37.28 16.11 -1.38
CA PRO A 54 38.18 16.46 -2.46
C PRO A 54 37.97 17.94 -2.83
N GLN A 55 39.05 18.70 -2.82
CA GLN A 55 39.08 20.09 -3.27
C GLN A 55 38.84 20.19 -4.79
N PRO A 56 37.98 21.10 -5.28
CA PRO A 56 37.94 21.44 -6.70
C PRO A 56 39.04 22.46 -7.05
N MET A 57 39.87 22.12 -8.03
CA MET A 57 40.75 23.06 -8.72
C MET A 57 39.92 24.03 -9.59
N PRO A 58 40.20 25.34 -9.60
CA PRO A 58 39.55 26.28 -10.49
C PRO A 58 40.26 26.35 -11.85
N THR A 59 39.56 26.00 -12.93
CA THR A 59 39.97 26.33 -14.30
C THR A 59 39.44 27.72 -14.68
N ALA A 60 40.35 28.56 -15.16
CA ALA A 60 40.11 29.93 -15.60
C ALA A 60 39.35 29.97 -16.96
N PRO A 61 38.65 31.07 -17.26
CA PRO A 61 37.76 31.17 -18.42
C PRO A 61 38.53 31.56 -19.68
N SER A 62 38.04 31.13 -20.84
CA SER A 62 38.39 31.74 -22.12
C SER A 62 37.12 32.03 -22.92
N PRO A 63 36.95 33.27 -23.43
CA PRO A 63 35.75 33.71 -24.15
C PRO A 63 35.92 33.58 -25.67
N GLY A 64 34.84 33.29 -26.39
CA GLY A 64 34.75 33.60 -27.83
C GLY A 64 33.66 32.84 -28.59
N ILE A 65 32.52 33.50 -28.85
CA ILE A 65 32.05 33.95 -30.19
C ILE A 65 30.99 33.03 -30.86
N ALA A 66 29.78 33.61 -30.92
CA ALA A 66 28.79 33.68 -32.02
C ALA A 66 27.94 32.47 -32.49
N THR A 67 26.62 32.72 -32.37
CA THR A 67 25.53 32.51 -33.36
C THR A 67 25.25 31.12 -33.92
N ALA A 68 24.05 30.58 -33.65
CA ALA A 68 22.89 30.69 -34.54
C ALA A 68 21.70 29.88 -33.98
N GLN A 69 20.50 30.32 -34.33
CA GLN A 69 19.21 29.78 -33.91
C GLN A 69 18.89 28.43 -34.59
N ASN A 70 17.91 27.76 -33.97
CA ASN A 70 16.92 26.87 -34.57
C ASN A 70 17.26 25.38 -34.63
N GLU A 71 16.79 24.63 -33.63
CA GLU A 71 15.87 23.50 -33.80
C GLU A 71 15.42 22.97 -32.42
N SER A 72 14.15 23.19 -32.10
CA SER A 72 13.37 22.32 -31.22
C SER A 72 13.00 21.08 -32.06
N PRO A 73 12.95 19.86 -31.52
CA PRO A 73 11.76 19.44 -30.77
C PRO A 73 11.98 18.51 -29.56
N ALA A 74 11.02 18.63 -28.64
CA ALA A 74 10.46 17.60 -27.76
C ALA A 74 11.33 17.10 -26.59
N ALA A 75 11.03 17.49 -25.35
CA ALA A 75 9.87 17.04 -24.57
C ALA A 75 9.71 15.51 -24.62
N LYS A 76 10.47 14.83 -23.77
CA LYS A 76 10.29 13.43 -23.38
C LYS A 76 10.01 13.44 -21.88
N GLY A 77 8.84 13.13 -21.38
CA GLY A 77 7.59 12.70 -21.95
C GLY A 77 6.75 12.46 -20.72
N GLU A 78 5.83 13.38 -20.43
CA GLU A 78 4.70 13.08 -19.56
C GLU A 78 3.98 11.95 -20.30
N GLU A 79 4.09 10.73 -19.79
CA GLU A 79 3.35 9.60 -20.32
C GLU A 79 1.88 9.91 -20.06
N ALA A 80 1.23 10.46 -21.10
CA ALA A 80 -0.21 10.61 -21.14
C ALA A 80 -0.80 9.25 -20.72
N PRO A 81 -1.78 9.22 -19.80
CA PRO A 81 -2.39 7.97 -19.41
C PRO A 81 -2.85 7.26 -20.69
N PRO A 82 -2.48 5.97 -20.89
CA PRO A 82 -2.96 5.23 -22.03
C PRO A 82 -4.48 5.35 -22.06
N ALA A 83 -5.03 5.55 -23.26
CA ALA A 83 -6.45 5.69 -23.55
C ALA A 83 -7.26 4.87 -22.56
N ALA A 84 -8.18 5.52 -21.82
CA ALA A 84 -8.95 4.91 -20.74
C ALA A 84 -9.49 3.55 -21.19
N GLU A 85 -8.75 2.49 -20.87
CA GLU A 85 -9.18 1.14 -21.18
C GLU A 85 -10.40 0.90 -20.30
N GLU A 86 -11.53 0.60 -20.95
CA GLU A 86 -12.82 0.43 -20.29
C GLU A 86 -12.69 -0.59 -19.14
N GLY A 87 -12.83 -0.12 -17.90
CA GLY A 87 -12.74 -0.97 -16.72
C GLY A 87 -12.71 -0.17 -15.42
N VAL A 88 -13.14 -0.82 -14.35
CA VAL A 88 -13.08 -0.30 -12.98
C VAL A 88 -11.73 -0.70 -12.38
N LEU A 89 -11.02 0.27 -11.81
CA LEU A 89 -9.75 0.03 -11.14
C LEU A 89 -9.99 -0.40 -9.69
N ILE A 90 -9.21 -1.37 -9.22
CA ILE A 90 -9.12 -1.73 -7.81
C ILE A 90 -7.84 -1.06 -7.27
N PRO A 91 -7.94 0.03 -6.49
CA PRO A 91 -6.77 0.71 -5.93
C PRO A 91 -6.28 0.03 -4.65
N SER A 92 -5.02 0.29 -4.31
CA SER A 92 -4.43 -0.10 -3.05
C SER A 92 -4.98 0.74 -1.89
N PRO A 93 -5.53 0.13 -0.81
CA PRO A 93 -6.04 0.87 0.34
C PRO A 93 -4.95 1.29 1.33
N MET A 94 -3.70 0.85 1.12
CA MET A 94 -2.57 1.13 2.02
C MET A 94 -1.23 1.10 1.28
N VAL A 95 -0.17 1.55 1.94
CA VAL A 95 1.21 1.37 1.45
C VAL A 95 1.70 -0.02 1.87
N GLY A 96 2.34 -0.76 0.98
CA GLY A 96 2.86 -2.10 1.30
C GLY A 96 3.57 -2.77 0.13
N THR A 97 3.85 -4.06 0.26
CA THR A 97 4.39 -4.91 -0.81
C THR A 97 3.28 -5.79 -1.38
N PHE A 98 3.12 -5.79 -2.70
CA PHE A 98 2.06 -6.53 -3.39
C PHE A 98 2.42 -8.00 -3.58
N TYR A 99 1.52 -8.91 -3.17
CA TYR A 99 1.66 -10.34 -3.40
C TYR A 99 0.42 -10.94 -4.05
N ARG A 100 0.64 -11.79 -5.04
CA ARG A 100 -0.41 -12.45 -5.81
C ARG A 100 -0.95 -13.73 -5.16
N SER A 101 -0.24 -14.30 -4.20
CA SER A 101 -0.54 -15.59 -3.56
C SER A 101 -0.53 -15.47 -2.03
N PRO A 102 -1.25 -16.33 -1.30
CA PRO A 102 -1.25 -16.35 0.17
C PRO A 102 0.10 -16.81 0.77
N SER A 103 0.90 -17.54 -0.01
CA SER A 103 2.25 -17.95 0.34
C SER A 103 3.07 -18.18 -0.95
N PRO A 104 4.41 -18.28 -0.88
CA PRO A 104 5.27 -18.46 -2.06
C PRO A 104 4.99 -19.73 -2.88
N GLU A 105 4.46 -20.78 -2.25
CA GLU A 105 4.18 -22.07 -2.89
C GLU A 105 2.72 -22.21 -3.33
N ALA A 106 1.85 -21.28 -2.93
CA ALA A 106 0.44 -21.31 -3.25
C ALA A 106 0.13 -20.66 -4.61
N SER A 107 -0.95 -21.12 -5.23
CA SER A 107 -1.52 -20.47 -6.41
C SER A 107 -1.92 -19.03 -6.15
N ALA A 108 -1.84 -18.21 -7.19
CA ALA A 108 -2.32 -16.84 -7.12
C ALA A 108 -3.83 -16.80 -6.83
N PHE A 109 -4.28 -15.80 -6.08
CA PHE A 109 -5.71 -15.56 -5.83
C PHE A 109 -6.49 -15.40 -7.13
N VAL A 110 -5.94 -14.62 -8.07
CA VAL A 110 -6.54 -14.36 -9.38
C VAL A 110 -5.50 -14.30 -10.50
N GLN A 111 -5.98 -14.52 -11.73
CA GLN A 111 -5.23 -14.35 -12.97
C GLN A 111 -6.04 -13.46 -13.93
N VAL A 112 -5.39 -12.96 -14.99
CA VAL A 112 -6.13 -12.30 -16.07
C VAL A 112 -7.16 -13.28 -16.63
N GLY A 113 -8.40 -12.86 -16.66
CA GLY A 113 -9.55 -13.65 -17.06
C GLY A 113 -10.34 -14.28 -15.91
N SER A 114 -9.87 -14.22 -14.67
CA SER A 114 -10.63 -14.65 -13.48
C SER A 114 -11.88 -13.78 -13.29
N HIS A 115 -13.00 -14.40 -12.92
CA HIS A 115 -14.19 -13.69 -12.44
C HIS A 115 -14.08 -13.47 -10.93
N VAL A 116 -14.48 -12.31 -10.45
CA VAL A 116 -14.46 -11.90 -9.05
C VAL A 116 -15.78 -11.27 -8.67
N GLU A 117 -16.18 -11.45 -7.41
CA GLU A 117 -17.29 -10.73 -6.76
C GLU A 117 -16.72 -9.69 -5.78
N GLU A 118 -17.56 -8.78 -5.27
CA GLU A 118 -17.14 -7.69 -4.38
C GLU A 118 -16.30 -8.17 -3.18
N ASP A 119 -16.64 -9.32 -2.60
CA ASP A 119 -15.94 -9.90 -1.44
C ASP A 119 -14.77 -10.84 -1.80
N SER A 120 -14.51 -11.08 -3.08
CA SER A 120 -13.43 -11.96 -3.52
C SER A 120 -12.06 -11.38 -3.18
N VAL A 121 -11.19 -12.18 -2.55
CA VAL A 121 -9.80 -11.80 -2.28
C VAL A 121 -9.00 -11.86 -3.57
N VAL A 122 -8.31 -10.77 -3.92
CA VAL A 122 -7.57 -10.63 -5.19
C VAL A 122 -6.05 -10.58 -5.01
N CYS A 123 -5.56 -10.13 -3.85
CA CYS A 123 -4.14 -10.11 -3.52
C CYS A 123 -3.93 -9.94 -2.01
N ILE A 124 -2.67 -9.97 -1.58
CA ILE A 124 -2.24 -9.53 -0.25
C ILE A 124 -1.34 -8.31 -0.40
N LEU A 125 -1.49 -7.36 0.52
CA LEU A 125 -0.50 -6.33 0.78
C LEU A 125 0.22 -6.59 2.10
N GLU A 126 1.54 -6.69 2.05
CA GLU A 126 2.37 -6.77 3.25
C GLU A 126 2.71 -5.36 3.72
N ALA A 127 2.29 -5.01 4.94
CA ALA A 127 2.70 -3.77 5.59
C ALA A 127 3.12 -4.09 7.02
N MET A 128 4.34 -3.69 7.41
CA MET A 128 4.86 -3.90 8.77
C MET A 128 4.79 -5.37 9.25
N LYS A 129 5.10 -6.33 8.36
CA LYS A 129 5.00 -7.80 8.58
C LYS A 129 3.58 -8.34 8.75
N VAL A 130 2.55 -7.53 8.47
CA VAL A 130 1.15 -7.96 8.46
C VAL A 130 0.71 -8.19 7.02
N MET A 131 0.15 -9.36 6.74
CA MET A 131 -0.38 -9.75 5.44
C MET A 131 -1.87 -9.42 5.40
N ASN A 132 -2.24 -8.32 4.73
CA ASN A 132 -3.62 -7.89 4.62
C ASN A 132 -4.23 -8.33 3.29
N GLU A 133 -5.28 -9.14 3.35
CA GLU A 133 -6.06 -9.54 2.17
C GLU A 133 -6.82 -8.34 1.59
N ILE A 134 -6.74 -8.16 0.28
CA ILE A 134 -7.45 -7.12 -0.45
C ILE A 134 -8.62 -7.76 -1.18
N LYS A 135 -9.82 -7.22 -0.94
CA LYS A 135 -11.05 -7.61 -1.62
C LYS A 135 -11.23 -6.82 -2.92
N ALA A 136 -11.95 -7.39 -3.89
CA ALA A 136 -12.17 -6.75 -5.18
C ALA A 136 -12.99 -5.46 -5.08
N GLY A 137 -14.01 -5.41 -4.21
CA GLY A 137 -14.92 -4.26 -4.08
C GLY A 137 -15.81 -4.00 -5.30
N VAL A 138 -15.68 -4.81 -6.34
CA VAL A 138 -16.45 -4.77 -7.58
C VAL A 138 -16.59 -6.20 -8.13
N SER A 139 -17.73 -6.49 -8.75
CA SER A 139 -17.93 -7.75 -9.46
C SER A 139 -17.56 -7.61 -10.93
N GLY A 140 -16.96 -8.64 -11.52
CA GLY A 140 -16.58 -8.62 -12.94
C GLY A 140 -15.41 -9.55 -13.28
N LYS A 141 -14.79 -9.33 -14.44
CA LYS A 141 -13.64 -10.11 -14.92
C LYS A 141 -12.35 -9.31 -14.84
N ILE A 142 -11.31 -9.87 -14.23
CA ILE A 142 -9.96 -9.28 -14.21
C ILE A 142 -9.45 -9.23 -15.66
N ILE A 143 -9.19 -8.04 -16.17
CA ILE A 143 -8.64 -7.83 -17.52
C ILE A 143 -7.15 -7.46 -17.48
N GLU A 144 -6.67 -6.91 -16.36
CA GLU A 144 -5.26 -6.59 -16.19
C GLU A 144 -4.83 -6.64 -14.71
N ILE A 145 -3.57 -7.01 -14.49
CA ILE A 145 -2.86 -6.91 -13.21
C ILE A 145 -1.76 -5.86 -13.41
N LEU A 146 -1.86 -4.74 -12.70
CA LEU A 146 -1.09 -3.52 -12.95
C LEU A 146 0.23 -3.47 -12.14
N VAL A 147 0.44 -4.43 -11.24
CA VAL A 147 1.59 -4.49 -10.34
C VAL A 147 2.20 -5.89 -10.36
N GLU A 148 3.53 -5.96 -10.39
CA GLU A 148 4.25 -7.22 -10.32
C GLU A 148 4.37 -7.74 -8.88
N ASN A 149 4.42 -9.06 -8.74
CA ASN A 149 4.54 -9.72 -7.44
C ASN A 149 5.87 -9.36 -6.75
N GLY A 150 5.79 -8.90 -5.50
CA GLY A 150 6.93 -8.47 -4.69
C GLY A 150 7.28 -6.98 -4.82
N ASN A 151 6.56 -6.22 -5.67
CA ASN A 151 6.82 -4.79 -5.84
C ASN A 151 6.12 -3.95 -4.75
N PRO A 152 6.72 -2.82 -4.34
CA PRO A 152 6.07 -1.87 -3.44
C PRO A 152 4.89 -1.18 -4.13
N VAL A 153 3.88 -0.84 -3.33
CA VAL A 153 2.69 -0.09 -3.76
C VAL A 153 2.36 1.03 -2.79
N GLU A 154 1.79 2.10 -3.33
CA GLU A 154 1.36 3.28 -2.58
C GLU A 154 -0.16 3.31 -2.38
N PHE A 155 -0.63 4.15 -1.45
CA PHE A 155 -2.06 4.38 -1.27
C PHE A 155 -2.70 4.93 -2.55
N GLY A 156 -3.83 4.34 -2.97
CA GLY A 156 -4.55 4.73 -4.17
C GLY A 156 -3.96 4.20 -5.47
N GLN A 157 -2.79 3.57 -5.44
CA GLN A 157 -2.16 3.00 -6.64
C GLN A 157 -3.04 1.88 -7.23
N PRO A 158 -3.40 1.93 -8.52
CA PRO A 158 -4.15 0.85 -9.17
C PRO A 158 -3.42 -0.49 -9.13
N LEU A 159 -4.09 -1.54 -8.64
CA LEU A 159 -3.56 -2.90 -8.55
C LEU A 159 -4.09 -3.81 -9.67
N PHE A 160 -5.38 -3.67 -9.97
CA PHE A 160 -6.08 -4.46 -10.98
C PHE A 160 -7.03 -3.58 -11.79
N ARG A 161 -7.35 -4.05 -12.99
CA ARG A 161 -8.47 -3.53 -13.78
C ARG A 161 -9.50 -4.62 -14.02
N VAL A 162 -10.76 -4.31 -13.75
CA VAL A 162 -11.91 -5.22 -13.84
C VAL A 162 -12.88 -4.71 -14.89
N LYS A 163 -13.36 -5.60 -15.75
CA LYS A 163 -14.52 -5.35 -16.60
C LYS A 163 -15.79 -5.85 -15.87
N PRO A 164 -16.72 -4.97 -15.46
CA PRO A 164 -17.96 -5.36 -14.80
C PRO A 164 -18.81 -6.33 -15.63
#